data_AF-A0A251WH38-F1
#
_entry.id   AF-A0A251WH38-F1
#
_cell.length_a   1.000
_cell.length_b   1.000
_cell.length_c   1.000
_cell.angle_alpha   90.00
_cell.angle_beta   90.00
_cell.angle_gamma   90.00
#
_symmetry.space_group_name_H-M   'P 1'
#
loop_
_entity.id
_entity.type
_entity.pdbx_description
1 polymer ?
#
loop_
_entity_poly.entity_id
_entity_poly.type
_entity_poly.pdbx_seq_one_letter_code
_entity_poly.pdbx_strand_id
1 'polypeptide(L)' 'VQKPIEYAARGIPEYWIIDPERAVVLIGLLQEGSYQFQAFRGGEAIVSPTFPALNLTASQILKAGR' A
#
# COMPACT_ATOMS: atom_id res chain seq x y z
N VAL A 1 -17.92 -6.90 7.43
CA VAL A 1 -16.95 -6.08 8.19
C VAL A 1 -15.99 -5.45 7.19
N GLN A 2 -15.57 -4.20 7.38
CA GLN A 2 -14.64 -3.53 6.47
C GLN A 2 -13.21 -4.00 6.79
N LYS A 3 -12.53 -4.66 5.85
CA LYS A 3 -11.17 -5.22 6.02
C LYS A 3 -10.16 -4.24 6.65
N PRO A 4 -10.13 -2.93 6.30
CA PRO A 4 -9.23 -1.98 6.95
C PRO A 4 -9.44 -1.87 8.47
N ILE A 5 -10.69 -1.94 8.94
CA ILE A 5 -10.99 -1.88 10.39
C ILE A 5 -10.44 -3.11 11.09
N GLU A 6 -10.62 -4.29 10.48
CA GLU A 6 -10.13 -5.56 11.04
C GLU A 6 -8.61 -5.64 11.12
N TYR A 7 -7.90 -5.06 10.15
CA TYR A 7 -6.43 -5.03 10.15
C TYR A 7 -5.89 -3.99 11.12
N ALA A 8 -6.55 -2.82 11.21
CA ALA A 8 -6.23 -1.79 12.20
C ALA A 8 -6.43 -2.30 13.63
N ALA A 9 -7.54 -3.00 13.91
CA ALA A 9 -7.81 -3.62 15.21
C ALA A 9 -6.78 -4.69 15.60
N ARG A 10 -6.10 -5.31 14.62
CA ARG A 10 -5.01 -6.27 14.82
C ARG A 10 -3.63 -5.62 14.86
N GLY A 11 -3.55 -4.29 14.72
CA GLY A 11 -2.28 -3.56 14.79
C GLY A 11 -1.36 -3.77 13.59
N ILE A 12 -1.89 -4.15 12.41
CA ILE A 12 -1.07 -4.31 11.21
C ILE A 12 -0.56 -2.92 10.78
N PRO A 13 0.76 -2.65 10.83
CA PRO A 13 1.28 -1.29 10.70
C PRO A 13 1.13 -0.70 9.29
N GLU A 14 1.11 -1.56 8.27
CA GLU A 14 1.12 -1.16 6.87
C GLU A 14 0.18 -2.06 6.05
N TYR A 15 -0.68 -1.46 5.24
CA TYR A 15 -1.70 -2.14 4.45
C TYR A 15 -1.67 -1.73 2.99
N TRP A 16 -1.42 -2.70 2.12
CA TRP A 16 -1.25 -2.49 0.68
C TRP A 16 -2.51 -2.87 -0.08
N ILE A 17 -2.96 -1.99 -0.97
CA ILE A 17 -4.03 -2.25 -1.92
C ILE A 17 -3.46 -2.04 -3.32
N ILE A 18 -3.40 -3.11 -4.10
CA ILE A 18 -2.97 -3.07 -5.50
C ILE A 18 -4.22 -3.07 -6.37
N ASP A 19 -4.43 -2.01 -7.14
CA ASP A 19 -5.58 -1.87 -8.04
C ASP A 19 -5.08 -1.69 -9.50
N PRO A 20 -4.97 -2.79 -10.26
CA PRO A 20 -4.58 -2.76 -11.66
C PRO A 20 -5.57 -2.05 -12.58
N GLU A 21 -6.87 -2.10 -12.27
CA GLU A 21 -7.90 -1.47 -13.09
C GLU A 21 -7.76 0.06 -13.05
N ARG A 22 -7.42 0.61 -11.88
CA ARG A 22 -7.18 2.05 -11.69
C ARG A 22 -5.71 2.45 -11.81
N ALA A 23 -4.83 1.51 -12.15
CA ALA A 23 -3.38 1.65 -12.24
C ALA A 23 -2.78 2.40 -11.02
N VAL A 24 -3.13 1.96 -9.81
CA VAL A 24 -2.69 2.58 -8.55
C VAL A 24 -2.29 1.53 -7.52
N VAL A 25 -1.27 1.88 -6.74
CA VAL A 25 -0.90 1.20 -5.51
C VAL A 25 -1.22 2.14 -4.36
N LEU A 26 -2.05 1.70 -3.41
CA LEU A 26 -2.32 2.44 -2.18
C LEU A 26 -1.58 1.77 -1.02
N ILE A 27 -0.88 2.57 -0.23
CA ILE A 27 -0.25 2.12 1.01
C ILE A 27 -0.88 2.90 2.16
N GLY A 28 -1.53 2.16 3.05
CA GLY A 28 -2.11 2.67 4.29
C GLY A 28 -1.14 2.45 5.45
N LEU A 29 -0.81 3.51 6.18
CA LEU A 29 -0.08 3.42 7.44
C LEU A 29 -1.05 3.52 8.61
N LEU A 30 -0.94 2.61 9.57
CA LEU A 30 -1.77 2.64 10.77
C LEU A 30 -1.33 3.79 11.69
N GLN A 31 -2.18 4.79 11.85
CA GLN A 31 -1.98 5.93 12.73
C GLN A 31 -3.24 6.13 13.57
N GLU A 32 -3.07 6.19 14.90
CA GLU A 32 -4.16 6.47 15.85
C GLU A 32 -5.42 5.59 15.64
N GLY A 33 -5.21 4.31 15.29
CA GLY A 33 -6.28 3.34 15.10
C GLY A 33 -6.96 3.34 13.71
N SER A 34 -6.44 4.11 12.75
CA SER A 34 -6.96 4.14 11.37
C SER A 34 -5.85 4.17 10.33
N TYR A 35 -6.14 3.72 9.10
CA TYR A 35 -5.16 3.77 8.02
C TYR A 35 -5.18 5.12 7.30
N GLN A 36 -4.03 5.76 7.20
CA GLN A 36 -3.79 6.91 6.33
C GLN A 36 -3.19 6.43 5.01
N PHE A 37 -3.96 6.54 3.92
CA PHE A 37 -3.57 6.01 2.62
C PHE A 37 -2.83 7.04 1.77
N GLN A 38 -1.74 6.61 1.15
CA GLN A 38 -1.04 7.32 0.10
C GLN A 38 -1.14 6.54 -1.21
N ALA A 39 -1.38 7.24 -2.31
CA ALA A 39 -1.45 6.67 -3.65
C ALA A 39 -0.14 6.83 -4.39
N PHE A 40 0.26 5.78 -5.11
CA PHE A 40 1.42 5.74 -5.98
C PHE A 40 1.02 5.21 -7.35
N ARG A 41 1.53 5.83 -8.42
CA ARG A 41 1.16 5.60 -9.80
C ARG A 41 2.39 5.67 -10.71
N GLY A 42 2.33 5.00 -11.85
CA GLY A 42 3.36 5.17 -12.88
C GLY A 42 4.77 4.85 -12.35
N GLY A 43 5.71 5.77 -12.57
CA GLY A 43 7.10 5.66 -12.12
C GLY A 43 7.35 6.10 -10.68
N GLU A 44 6.32 6.45 -9.90
CA GLU A 44 6.49 6.85 -8.51
C GLU A 44 7.11 5.70 -7.70
N ALA A 45 8.22 6.00 -7.02
CA ALA A 45 8.89 5.08 -6.12
C ALA A 45 8.02 4.86 -4.89
N ILE A 46 7.87 3.59 -4.52
CA ILE A 46 7.10 3.23 -3.35
C ILE A 46 7.89 3.56 -2.08
N VAL A 47 7.23 4.23 -1.14
CA VAL A 47 7.77 4.48 0.20
C VAL A 47 7.08 3.53 1.18
N SER A 48 7.84 2.60 1.74
CA SER A 48 7.38 1.64 2.75
C SER A 48 8.24 1.76 4.01
N PRO A 49 7.68 2.26 5.13
CA PRO A 49 8.36 2.21 6.41
C PRO A 49 8.70 0.79 6.88
N THR A 50 7.86 -0.20 6.53
CA THR A 50 8.10 -1.60 6.89
C THR A 50 9.25 -2.22 6.08
N PHE A 51 9.41 -1.80 4.83
CA PHE A 51 10.45 -2.29 3.91
C PHE A 51 11.26 -1.10 3.33
N PRO A 52 12.13 -0.45 4.11
CA PRO A 52 12.80 0.78 3.71
C PRO A 52 13.81 0.61 2.56
N ALA A 53 14.28 -0.62 2.33
CA ALA A 53 15.17 -0.96 1.21
C ALA A 53 14.41 -1.34 -0.08
N LEU A 54 13.06 -1.30 -0.06
CA LEU A 54 12.26 -1.64 -1.23
C LEU A 54 12.41 -0.57 -2.31
N ASN A 55 13.04 -0.94 -3.42
CA ASN A 55 13.26 -0.04 -4.55
C ASN A 55 12.41 -0.48 -5.75
N LEU A 56 11.10 -0.25 -5.65
CA LEU A 56 10.13 -0.54 -6.71
C LEU A 56 9.28 0.70 -7.00
N THR A 57 8.86 0.80 -8.26
CA THR A 57 7.85 1.77 -8.69
C THR A 57 6.47 1.12 -8.73
N ALA A 58 5.40 1.93 -8.64
CA ALA A 58 4.03 1.45 -8.79
C ALA A 58 3.82 0.64 -10.08
N SER A 59 4.39 1.08 -11.21
CA SER A 59 4.31 0.36 -12.49
C SER A 59 4.97 -1.01 -12.45
N GLN A 60 6.09 -1.17 -11.73
CA GLN A 60 6.75 -2.47 -11.62
C GLN A 60 5.89 -3.44 -10.83
N ILE A 61 5.27 -2.99 -9.74
CA ILE A 61 4.35 -3.81 -8.94
C ILE A 61 3.11 -4.20 -9.76
N LEU A 62 2.50 -3.25 -10.47
CA LEU A 62 1.30 -3.49 -11.28
C LEU A 62 1.54 -4.42 -12.49
N LYS A 63 2.79 -4.59 -12.91
CA LYS A 63 3.19 -5.50 -13.99
C LYS A 63 3.68 -6.87 -13.50
N ALA A 64 3.91 -7.04 -12.19
CA ALA A 64 4.43 -8.29 -11.65
C ALA A 64 3.41 -9.43 -11.80
N GLY A 65 3.89 -10.65 -12.12
CA GLY A 65 3.06 -11.85 -12.21
C GLY A 65 2.25 -12.01 -13.50
N ARG A 66 2.57 -11.23 -14.55
CA ARG A 66 2.18 -11.52 -15.93
C ARG A 66 3.20 -12.38 -16.66
#